data_AF-A0A523TWR9-F1
#
_entry.id   AF-A0A523TWR9-F1
#
_cell.length_a   1.000
_cell.length_b   1.000
_cell.length_c   1.000
_cell.angle_alpha   90.00
_cell.angle_beta   90.00
_cell.angle_gamma   90.00
#
_symmetry.space_group_name_H-M   'P 1'
#
loop_
_entity.id
_entity.type
_entity.pdbx_description
1 polymer ?
#
loop_
_entity_poly.entity_id
_entity_poly.type
_entity_poly.pdbx_seq_one_letter_code
_entity_poly.pdbx_strand_id
1 'polypeptide(L)'
;MTIFDEFEGLDSKREDKPVIFFFYIEATSQKDRSKPVLNSQQMARMLAHPKVSNQLSEFSCYRRNYKKTKKAIRKKYKVKTAPMLVVFDATGKVIFRTTSFKIKPERLVATLKKLVKKSEKNLEKFQKKREKDEEKAAKKAEKENE
;
A
#
# COMPACT_ATOMS: atom_id res chain seq x y z
N MET A 1 0.68 -8.17 19.08
CA MET A 1 0.76 -6.84 18.43
C MET A 1 0.32 -7.00 16.98
N THR A 2 -0.76 -6.35 16.55
CA THR A 2 -1.28 -6.43 15.17
C THR A 2 -0.60 -5.38 14.31
N ILE A 3 0.04 -5.81 13.21
CA ILE A 3 0.81 -4.93 12.31
C ILE A 3 -0.10 -4.02 11.45
N PHE A 4 -1.39 -4.34 11.36
CA PHE A 4 -2.32 -3.69 10.46
C PHE A 4 -3.44 -2.96 11.19
N ASP A 5 -3.52 -1.64 11.01
CA ASP A 5 -4.61 -0.80 11.51
C ASP A 5 -5.80 -0.78 10.55
N GLU A 6 -6.98 -0.35 11.02
CA GLU A 6 -8.15 -0.12 10.16
C GLU A 6 -8.17 1.33 9.66
N PHE A 7 -8.34 1.55 8.35
CA PHE A 7 -8.21 2.89 7.75
C PHE A 7 -9.14 3.13 6.55
N GLU A 8 -9.70 4.34 6.46
CA GLU A 8 -10.73 4.69 5.49
C GLU A 8 -10.21 5.10 4.10
N GLY A 9 -8.92 5.45 3.96
CA GLY A 9 -8.29 5.70 2.67
C GLY A 9 -7.19 6.76 2.73
N LEU A 10 -6.23 6.67 1.80
CA LEU A 10 -5.23 7.71 1.58
C LEU A 10 -5.93 8.91 0.92
N ASP A 11 -6.39 9.84 1.74
CA ASP A 11 -6.87 11.15 1.31
C ASP A 11 -5.66 12.08 1.24
N SER A 12 -4.93 12.01 0.12
CA SER A 12 -3.85 12.94 -0.24
C SER A 12 -2.72 13.12 0.79
N LYS A 13 -2.71 12.34 1.88
CA LYS A 13 -1.68 12.38 2.90
C LYS A 13 -0.40 11.79 2.33
N ARG A 14 0.64 12.62 2.34
CA ARG A 14 2.02 12.17 2.19
C ARG A 14 2.34 11.43 3.48
N GLU A 15 2.87 10.24 3.33
CA GLU A 15 3.31 9.42 4.45
C GLU A 15 4.83 9.39 4.37
N ASP A 16 5.50 9.45 5.52
CA ASP A 16 6.96 9.33 5.56
C ASP A 16 7.42 7.93 5.12
N LYS A 17 6.50 6.96 5.16
CA LYS A 17 6.71 5.56 4.79
C LYS A 17 5.79 5.13 3.66
N PRO A 18 6.23 4.18 2.81
CA PRO A 18 5.31 3.49 1.89
C PRO A 18 4.18 2.80 2.65
N VAL A 19 3.01 2.69 2.02
CA VAL A 19 1.79 2.19 2.66
C VAL A 19 1.36 0.86 2.06
N ILE A 20 0.90 -0.07 2.89
CA ILE A 20 0.34 -1.35 2.46
C ILE A 20 -1.11 -1.46 2.89
N PHE A 21 -2.02 -1.66 1.93
CA PHE A 21 -3.38 -2.13 2.20
C PHE A 21 -3.49 -3.64 1.96
N PHE A 22 -3.93 -4.37 2.98
CA PHE A 22 -4.37 -5.74 2.88
C PHE A 22 -5.90 -5.82 2.83
N PHE A 23 -6.45 -6.03 1.65
CA PHE A 23 -7.88 -6.32 1.46
C PHE A 23 -8.14 -7.80 1.71
N TYR A 24 -8.97 -8.11 2.69
CA TYR A 24 -9.26 -9.46 3.14
C TYR A 24 -10.77 -9.75 3.17
N ILE A 25 -11.15 -11.02 3.20
CA ILE A 25 -12.52 -11.44 3.50
C ILE A 25 -12.49 -12.15 4.85
N GLU A 26 -13.29 -11.63 5.76
CA GLU A 26 -13.52 -12.20 7.09
C GLU A 26 -14.53 -13.35 7.01
N ALA A 27 -14.33 -14.36 7.86
CA ALA A 27 -15.29 -15.44 8.03
C ALA A 27 -16.58 -14.89 8.65
N THR A 28 -17.73 -15.23 8.08
CA THR A 28 -19.04 -14.82 8.61
C THR A 28 -19.55 -15.72 9.73
N SER A 29 -18.99 -16.94 9.83
CA SER A 29 -19.25 -17.90 10.91
C SER A 29 -18.04 -18.80 11.10
N GLN A 30 -17.97 -19.55 12.20
CA GLN A 30 -16.89 -20.52 12.44
C GLN A 30 -16.82 -21.64 11.39
N LYS A 31 -17.92 -21.90 10.68
CA LYS A 31 -18.01 -22.90 9.61
C LYS A 31 -17.71 -22.32 8.23
N ASP A 32 -17.49 -21.01 8.10
CA ASP A 32 -17.19 -20.36 6.82
C ASP A 32 -15.80 -20.76 6.32
N ARG A 33 -15.79 -21.79 5.46
CA ARG A 33 -14.61 -22.33 4.78
C ARG A 33 -14.57 -21.90 3.32
N SER A 34 -15.23 -20.80 2.96
CA SER A 34 -15.24 -20.33 1.57
C SER A 34 -13.81 -20.05 1.09
N LYS A 35 -13.52 -20.39 -0.17
CA LYS A 35 -12.19 -20.22 -0.79
C LYS A 35 -11.60 -18.81 -0.57
N PRO A 36 -12.36 -17.70 -0.70
CA PRO A 36 -11.82 -16.36 -0.46
C PRO A 36 -11.45 -16.10 1.02
N VAL A 37 -12.19 -16.68 1.97
CA VAL A 37 -11.86 -16.61 3.41
C VAL A 37 -10.57 -17.37 3.68
N LEU A 38 -10.47 -18.62 3.21
CA LEU A 38 -9.26 -19.44 3.40
C LEU A 38 -8.02 -18.79 2.77
N ASN A 39 -8.15 -18.26 1.55
CA ASN A 39 -7.05 -17.54 0.89
C ASN A 39 -6.64 -16.30 1.70
N SER A 40 -7.61 -15.56 2.26
CA SER A 40 -7.33 -14.38 3.11
C SER A 40 -6.62 -14.77 4.40
N GLN A 41 -7.01 -15.87 5.03
CA GLN A 41 -6.32 -16.40 6.21
C GLN A 41 -4.89 -16.85 5.86
N GLN A 42 -4.68 -17.50 4.72
CA GLN A 42 -3.34 -17.89 4.25
C GLN A 42 -2.45 -16.67 4.00
N MET A 43 -2.98 -15.62 3.36
CA MET A 43 -2.23 -14.38 3.16
C MET A 43 -1.89 -13.72 4.50
N ALA A 44 -2.84 -13.67 5.44
CA ALA A 44 -2.62 -13.13 6.78
C ALA A 44 -1.51 -13.88 7.54
N ARG A 45 -1.50 -15.22 7.48
CA ARG A 45 -0.43 -16.04 8.07
C ARG A 45 0.93 -15.75 7.45
N MET A 46 0.98 -15.61 6.12
CA MET A 46 2.19 -15.28 5.40
C MET A 46 2.72 -13.87 5.77
N LEU A 47 1.83 -12.89 5.97
CA LEU A 47 2.17 -11.55 6.44
C LEU A 47 2.63 -11.53 7.91
N ALA A 48 2.08 -12.42 8.74
CA ALA A 48 2.45 -12.59 10.14
C ALA A 48 3.75 -13.40 10.33
N HIS A 49 4.31 -13.97 9.26
CA HIS A 49 5.57 -14.70 9.34
C HIS A 49 6.69 -13.77 9.82
N PRO A 50 7.53 -14.15 10.81
CA PRO A 50 8.50 -13.24 11.44
C PRO A 50 9.40 -12.46 10.48
N LYS A 51 9.92 -13.14 9.45
CA LYS A 51 10.74 -12.49 8.40
C LYS A 51 9.98 -11.40 7.64
N VAL A 52 8.68 -11.62 7.37
CA VAL A 52 7.83 -10.68 6.64
C VAL A 52 7.39 -9.56 7.57
N SER A 53 6.93 -9.87 8.78
CA SER A 53 6.51 -8.87 9.77
C SER A 53 7.60 -7.87 10.10
N ASN A 54 8.85 -8.32 10.24
CA ASN A 54 9.98 -7.44 10.49
C ASN A 54 10.17 -6.44 9.34
N GLN A 55 10.07 -6.93 8.10
CA GLN A 55 10.16 -6.08 6.91
C GLN A 55 8.95 -5.13 6.76
N LEU A 56 7.78 -5.52 7.24
CA LEU A 56 6.57 -4.69 7.21
C LEU A 56 6.66 -3.46 8.13
N SER A 57 7.58 -3.44 9.12
CA SER A 57 7.81 -2.27 9.99
C SER A 57 8.31 -1.01 9.25
N GLU A 58 8.87 -1.20 8.05
CA GLU A 58 9.26 -0.12 7.12
C GLU A 58 8.07 0.48 6.37
N PHE A 59 6.86 -0.06 6.56
CA PHE A 59 5.64 0.37 5.90
C PHE A 59 4.57 0.77 6.92
N SER A 60 3.72 1.74 6.56
CA SER A 60 2.45 1.93 7.24
C SER A 60 1.48 0.86 6.76
N CYS A 61 1.09 -0.05 7.64
CA CYS A 61 0.32 -1.24 7.29
C CYS A 61 -1.13 -1.11 7.74
N TYR A 62 -2.07 -1.32 6.82
CA TYR A 62 -3.50 -1.24 7.09
C TYR A 62 -4.27 -2.42 6.48
N ARG A 63 -5.29 -2.92 7.17
CA ARG A 63 -6.14 -4.01 6.69
C ARG A 63 -7.57 -3.54 6.49
N ARG A 64 -8.26 -4.13 5.51
CA ARG A 64 -9.65 -3.77 5.23
C ARG A 64 -10.48 -4.94 4.76
N ASN A 65 -11.67 -5.09 5.34
CA ASN A 65 -12.62 -6.11 4.90
C ASN A 65 -13.21 -5.69 3.54
N TYR A 66 -12.93 -6.48 2.51
CA TYR A 66 -13.35 -6.24 1.12
C TYR A 66 -14.88 -6.12 0.99
N LYS A 67 -15.64 -6.94 1.72
CA LYS A 67 -17.12 -6.91 1.68
C LYS A 67 -17.68 -5.63 2.30
N LYS A 68 -17.07 -5.16 3.39
CA LYS A 68 -17.47 -3.92 4.09
C LYS A 68 -16.95 -2.64 3.40
N THR A 69 -16.01 -2.75 2.46
CA THR A 69 -15.41 -1.59 1.79
C THR A 69 -16.34 -1.01 0.71
N LYS A 70 -16.61 0.31 0.80
CA LYS A 70 -17.38 1.07 -0.20
C LYS A 70 -16.85 0.82 -1.62
N LYS A 71 -17.77 0.63 -2.59
CA LYS A 71 -17.44 0.32 -4.00
C LYS A 71 -16.52 1.37 -4.64
N ALA A 72 -16.71 2.65 -4.30
CA ALA A 72 -15.88 3.76 -4.78
C ALA A 72 -14.39 3.58 -4.40
N ILE A 73 -14.12 3.15 -3.17
CA ILE A 73 -12.75 2.93 -2.67
C ILE A 73 -12.12 1.72 -3.35
N ARG A 74 -12.87 0.61 -3.50
CA ARG A 74 -12.41 -0.56 -4.26
C ARG A 74 -12.06 -0.19 -5.70
N LYS A 75 -12.86 0.67 -6.35
CA LYS A 75 -12.56 1.20 -7.68
C LYS A 75 -11.32 2.10 -7.68
N LYS A 76 -11.19 3.05 -6.74
CA LYS A 76 -10.03 3.96 -6.58
C LYS A 76 -8.72 3.17 -6.55
N TYR A 77 -8.67 2.10 -5.77
CA TYR A 77 -7.48 1.26 -5.63
C TYR A 77 -7.45 0.05 -6.61
N LYS A 78 -8.40 -0.01 -7.55
CA LYS A 78 -8.66 -1.12 -8.50
C LYS A 78 -8.57 -2.52 -7.85
N VAL A 79 -9.16 -2.66 -6.68
CA VAL A 79 -9.31 -3.91 -5.93
C VAL A 79 -10.50 -4.67 -6.50
N LYS A 80 -10.24 -5.65 -7.36
CA LYS A 80 -11.28 -6.47 -7.99
C LYS A 80 -11.71 -7.64 -7.11
N THR A 81 -10.77 -8.23 -6.38
CA THR A 81 -10.96 -9.44 -5.57
C THR A 81 -10.17 -9.35 -4.26
N ALA A 82 -10.46 -10.27 -3.35
CA ALA A 82 -9.70 -10.49 -2.13
C ALA A 82 -9.31 -11.99 -2.00
N PRO A 83 -8.17 -12.31 -1.37
CA PRO A 83 -7.23 -11.37 -0.77
C PRO A 83 -6.43 -10.56 -1.79
N MET A 84 -6.10 -9.31 -1.46
CA MET A 84 -5.25 -8.46 -2.29
C MET A 84 -4.39 -7.55 -1.41
N LEU A 85 -3.09 -7.52 -1.70
CA LEU A 85 -2.16 -6.51 -1.21
C LEU A 85 -2.02 -5.41 -2.24
N VAL A 86 -2.09 -4.17 -1.79
CA VAL A 86 -1.81 -2.99 -2.60
C VAL A 86 -0.77 -2.17 -1.86
N VAL A 87 0.34 -1.86 -2.52
CA VAL A 87 1.43 -1.05 -1.96
C VAL A 87 1.47 0.29 -2.66
N PHE A 88 1.51 1.35 -1.87
CA PHE A 88 1.67 2.72 -2.28
C PHE A 88 3.06 3.17 -1.86
N ASP A 89 3.70 3.98 -2.69
CA ASP A 89 4.86 4.75 -2.25
C ASP A 89 4.44 5.90 -1.32
N ALA A 90 5.43 6.54 -0.70
CA ALA A 90 5.27 7.72 0.15
C ALA A 90 4.56 8.90 -0.55
N THR A 91 4.55 8.91 -1.89
CA THR A 91 3.84 9.94 -2.70
C THR A 91 2.35 9.62 -2.89
N GLY A 92 1.88 8.47 -2.39
CA GLY A 92 0.51 7.99 -2.56
C GLY A 92 0.26 7.27 -3.88
N LYS A 93 1.30 7.00 -4.68
CA LYS A 93 1.17 6.28 -5.95
C LYS A 93 1.27 4.78 -5.73
N VAL A 94 0.37 4.02 -6.35
CA VAL A 94 0.43 2.55 -6.32
C VAL A 94 1.67 2.06 -7.08
N ILE A 95 2.53 1.31 -6.39
CA ILE A 95 3.76 0.74 -6.96
C ILE A 95 3.75 -0.79 -7.06
N PHE A 96 2.85 -1.47 -6.35
CA PHE A 96 2.73 -2.93 -6.39
C PHE A 96 1.34 -3.42 -6.02
N ARG A 97 0.94 -4.55 -6.60
CA ARG A 97 -0.29 -5.28 -6.28
C ARG A 97 -0.06 -6.76 -6.38
N THR A 98 -0.65 -7.53 -5.47
CA THR A 98 -0.68 -8.99 -5.60
C THR A 98 -1.90 -9.58 -4.93
N THR A 99 -2.47 -10.60 -5.56
CA THR A 99 -3.49 -11.49 -4.96
C THR A 99 -2.88 -12.84 -4.54
N SER A 100 -1.60 -13.04 -4.82
CA SER A 100 -0.92 -14.31 -4.57
C SER A 100 -0.51 -14.42 -3.11
N PHE A 101 -1.06 -15.43 -2.44
CA PHE A 101 -0.78 -15.81 -1.06
C PHE A 101 0.19 -17.00 -0.96
N LYS A 102 0.57 -17.62 -2.09
CA LYS A 102 1.50 -18.77 -2.15
C LYS A 102 2.96 -18.36 -2.37
N ILE A 103 3.28 -17.07 -2.17
CA ILE A 103 4.64 -16.56 -2.30
C ILE A 103 5.45 -17.02 -1.08
N LYS A 104 6.65 -17.56 -1.31
CA LYS A 104 7.58 -17.89 -0.22
C LYS A 104 7.92 -16.61 0.58
N PRO A 105 7.99 -16.66 1.92
CA PRO A 105 8.29 -15.49 2.74
C PRO A 105 9.53 -14.71 2.28
N GLU A 106 10.62 -15.41 1.93
CA GLU A 106 11.88 -14.82 1.47
C GLU A 106 11.70 -14.00 0.19
N ARG A 107 10.89 -14.51 -0.75
CA ARG A 107 10.60 -13.82 -2.00
C ARG A 107 9.78 -12.56 -1.74
N LEU A 108 8.79 -12.63 -0.85
CA LEU A 108 8.02 -11.44 -0.49
C LEU A 108 8.91 -10.40 0.19
N VAL A 109 9.77 -10.80 1.13
CA VAL A 109 10.73 -9.88 1.79
C VAL A 109 11.61 -9.19 0.75
N ALA A 110 12.17 -9.94 -0.21
CA ALA A 110 12.96 -9.35 -1.28
C ALA A 110 12.16 -8.35 -2.14
N THR A 111 10.89 -8.64 -2.40
CA THR A 111 9.98 -7.71 -3.08
C THR A 111 9.74 -6.47 -2.23
N LEU A 112 9.40 -6.60 -0.94
CA LEU A 112 9.16 -5.47 -0.05
C LEU A 112 10.37 -4.54 0.04
N LYS A 113 11.59 -5.08 0.21
CA LYS A 113 12.83 -4.28 0.19
C LYS A 113 13.00 -3.49 -1.11
N LYS A 114 12.69 -4.09 -2.26
CA LYS A 114 12.73 -3.39 -3.55
C LYS A 114 11.68 -2.28 -3.64
N LEU A 115 10.52 -2.46 -3.02
CA LEU A 115 9.45 -1.46 -2.99
C LEU A 115 9.79 -0.27 -2.10
N VAL A 116 10.45 -0.48 -0.94
CA VAL A 116 10.96 0.62 -0.10
C VAL A 116 11.95 1.47 -0.90
N LYS A 117 12.99 0.85 -1.48
CA LYS A 117 13.97 1.57 -2.32
C LYS A 117 13.33 2.29 -3.51
N LYS A 118 12.27 1.71 -4.09
CA LYS A 118 11.52 2.35 -5.17
C LYS A 118 10.70 3.55 -4.68
N SER A 119 10.13 3.47 -3.48
CA SER A 119 9.40 4.56 -2.82
C SER A 119 10.33 5.75 -2.56
N GLU A 120 11.50 5.52 -1.98
CA GLU A 120 12.51 6.55 -1.72
C GLU A 120 12.92 7.29 -2.99
N LYS A 121 13.27 6.54 -4.05
CA LYS A 121 13.62 7.12 -5.36
C LYS A 121 12.49 7.92 -5.99
N ASN A 122 11.24 7.49 -5.81
CA ASN A 122 10.08 8.23 -6.31
C ASN A 122 9.87 9.53 -5.53
N LEU A 123 10.06 9.51 -4.21
CA LEU A 123 9.96 10.68 -3.35
C LEU A 123 11.03 11.73 -3.72
N GLU A 124 12.28 11.31 -3.90
CA GLU A 124 13.38 12.19 -4.30
C GLU A 124 13.10 12.86 -5.66
N LYS A 125 12.63 12.08 -6.66
CA LYS A 125 12.24 12.63 -7.96
C LYS A 125 11.08 13.60 -7.87
N PHE A 126 10.13 13.33 -6.99
CA PHE A 126 8.96 14.19 -6.79
C PHE A 126 9.36 15.52 -6.15
N GLN A 127 10.25 15.50 -5.15
CA GLN A 127 10.81 16.71 -4.52
C GLN A 127 11.59 17.56 -5.53
N LYS A 128 12.52 16.95 -6.29
CA LYS A 128 13.29 17.65 -7.34
C LYS A 128 12.42 18.28 -8.42
N LYS A 129 11.29 17.64 -8.78
CA LYS A 129 10.36 18.21 -9.75
C LYS A 129 9.67 19.45 -9.19
N ARG A 130 9.27 19.38 -7.92
CA ARG A 130 8.58 20.49 -7.24
C ARG A 130 9.48 21.72 -7.10
N GLU A 131 10.73 21.55 -6.68
CA GLU A 131 11.70 22.65 -6.59
C GLU A 131 11.88 23.35 -7.94
N LYS A 132 11.98 22.57 -9.03
CA LYS A 132 12.09 23.12 -10.39
C LYS A 132 10.83 23.84 -10.86
N ASP A 133 9.65 23.35 -10.49
CA ASP A 133 8.39 23.98 -10.85
C ASP A 133 8.17 25.28 -10.05
N GLU A 134 8.59 25.32 -8.77
CA GLU A 134 8.58 26.53 -7.92
C GLU A 134 9.60 27.58 -8.42
N GLU A 135 10.82 27.17 -8.79
CA GLU A 135 11.84 28.07 -9.37
C GLU A 135 11.38 28.67 -10.72
N LYS A 136 10.70 27.87 -11.55
CA LYS A 136 10.12 28.35 -12.82
C LYS A 136 8.94 29.30 -12.59
N ALA A 137 8.12 29.06 -11.56
CA ALA A 137 7.01 29.94 -11.22
C ALA A 137 7.52 31.29 -10.68
N ALA A 138 8.53 31.28 -9.81
CA ALA A 138 9.16 32.49 -9.29
C ALA A 138 9.78 33.33 -10.42
N LYS A 139 10.56 32.70 -11.32
CA LYS A 139 11.17 33.38 -12.48
C LYS A 139 10.16 33.92 -13.50
N LYS A 140 8.95 33.35 -13.56
CA LYS A 140 7.86 33.90 -14.39
C LYS A 140 7.19 35.09 -13.73
N ALA A 141 6.95 35.02 -12.42
CA ALA A 141 6.34 36.11 -11.66
C ALA A 141 7.25 37.36 -11.58
N GLU A 142 8.58 37.19 -11.55
CA GLU A 142 9.53 38.30 -11.62
C GLU A 142 9.54 38.98 -12.99
N LYS A 143 9.37 38.22 -14.09
CA LYS A 143 9.32 38.75 -15.46
C LYS A 143 8.00 39.39 -15.88
N GLU A 144 6.92 39.12 -15.17
CA GLU A 144 5.60 39.73 -15.44
C GLU A 144 5.37 41.03 -14.64
N ASN A 145 6.26 41.35 -13.69
CA ASN A 145 6.23 42.58 -12.88
C ASN A 145 7.32 43.61 -13.29
N GLU A 146 8.03 43.36 -14.39
CA GLU A 146 9.02 44.24 -15.02
C GLU A 146 8.51 44.68 -16.40
#